data_AF-A0A374PDX0-F1
#
_entry.id   AF-A0A374PDX0-F1
#
_cell.length_a   1.000
_cell.length_b   1.000
_cell.length_c   1.000
_cell.angle_alpha   90.00
_cell.angle_beta   90.00
_cell.angle_gamma   90.00
#
_symmetry.space_group_name_H-M   'P 1'
#
loop_
_entity.id
_entity.type
_entity.pdbx_description
1 polymer ?
#
loop_
_entity_poly.entity_id
_entity_poly.type
_entity_poly.pdbx_seq_one_letter_code
_entity_poly.pdbx_strand_id
1 'polypeptide(L)'
;MLLQGGRALTAVNASNCYTVVLCNLSAWEWDNYTEAAAQGIRTGFLAEGYTEQETDAYFRKAGAVTVTKTHGRRPVAALNRIMDFLWAAPVETDREAQYQKAHCRFANSGVLRAAGFGNGGGLSAAGVRERLTPLEYLELDMRRLGIVK
;
A
#
# COMPACT_ATOMS: atom_id res chain seq x y z
N MET A 1 -1.60 -10.42 8.47
CA MET A 1 -0.37 -11.24 8.56
C MET A 1 0.18 -11.25 9.97
N LEU A 2 1.16 -12.09 10.27
CA LEU A 2 2.06 -11.84 11.40
C LEU A 2 3.20 -10.95 10.88
N LEU A 3 3.73 -10.04 11.69
CA LEU A 3 4.91 -9.24 11.35
C LEU A 3 5.71 -9.13 12.64
N GLN A 4 6.92 -9.69 12.66
CA GLN A 4 7.82 -9.67 13.81
C GLN A 4 7.14 -10.04 15.15
N GLY A 5 6.24 -11.04 15.12
CA GLY A 5 5.54 -11.56 16.29
C GLY A 5 4.18 -10.93 16.61
N GLY A 6 3.78 -9.86 15.91
CA GLY A 6 2.48 -9.20 16.09
C GLY A 6 1.52 -9.40 14.92
N ARG A 7 0.20 -9.27 15.16
CA ARG A 7 -0.79 -9.21 14.05
C ARG A 7 -0.68 -7.86 13.35
N ALA A 8 -0.52 -7.89 12.04
CA ALA A 8 -0.50 -6.70 11.19
C ALA A 8 -1.58 -6.77 10.09
N LEU A 9 -2.23 -5.65 9.84
CA LEU A 9 -3.09 -5.41 8.69
C LEU A 9 -2.25 -4.76 7.58
N THR A 10 -2.25 -5.38 6.41
CA THR A 10 -1.58 -4.83 5.22
C THR A 10 -2.61 -4.60 4.14
N ALA A 11 -2.74 -3.35 3.70
CA ALA A 11 -3.60 -2.99 2.59
C ALA A 11 -2.73 -2.52 1.43
N VAL A 12 -3.07 -2.98 0.23
CA VAL A 12 -2.33 -2.67 -1.01
C VAL A 12 -3.34 -2.16 -2.03
N ASN A 13 -3.09 -0.97 -2.57
CA ASN A 13 -3.88 -0.44 -3.66
C ASN A 13 -3.61 -1.23 -4.94
N ALA A 14 -4.66 -1.76 -5.56
CA ALA A 14 -4.52 -2.65 -6.72
C ALA A 14 -4.03 -1.96 -8.01
N SER A 15 -4.15 -0.63 -8.10
CA SER A 15 -3.81 0.15 -9.28
C SER A 15 -2.39 0.70 -9.23
N ASN A 16 -1.94 1.13 -8.05
CA ASN A 16 -0.65 1.80 -7.88
C ASN A 16 0.31 1.07 -6.90
N CYS A 17 -0.10 -0.08 -6.34
CA CYS A 17 0.66 -0.87 -5.37
C CYS A 17 0.99 -0.13 -4.06
N TYR A 18 0.45 1.06 -3.82
CA TYR A 18 0.67 1.79 -2.58
C TYR A 18 0.21 0.94 -1.41
N THR A 19 1.13 0.72 -0.47
CA THR A 19 1.01 -0.25 0.60
C THR A 19 1.02 0.47 1.93
N VAL A 20 0.06 0.14 2.79
CA VAL A 20 0.05 0.56 4.19
C VAL A 20 0.10 -0.65 5.10
N VAL A 21 0.85 -0.52 6.19
CA VAL A 21 1.02 -1.54 7.22
C VAL A 21 0.61 -0.94 8.55
N LEU A 22 -0.37 -1.58 9.19
CA LEU A 22 -0.89 -1.20 10.50
C LEU A 22 -0.68 -2.36 11.47
N CYS A 23 -0.18 -2.05 12.66
CA CYS A 23 -0.05 -2.98 13.79
C CYS A 23 -0.93 -2.51 14.95
N ASN A 24 -1.05 -3.33 16.00
CA ASN A 24 -1.73 -2.96 17.25
C ASN A 24 -3.21 -2.56 17.10
N LEU A 25 -3.90 -3.03 16.05
CA LEU A 25 -5.35 -2.84 15.90
C LEU A 25 -6.09 -3.47 17.07
N SER A 26 -7.03 -2.72 17.64
CA SER A 26 -8.01 -3.20 18.61
C SER A 26 -8.93 -4.26 17.98
N ALA A 27 -9.66 -5.00 18.81
CA ALA A 27 -10.64 -5.99 18.33
C ALA A 27 -11.70 -5.34 17.42
N TRP A 28 -12.19 -4.15 17.78
CA TRP A 28 -13.16 -3.41 16.99
C TRP A 28 -12.60 -3.01 15.62
N GLU A 29 -11.34 -2.57 15.54
CA GLU A 29 -10.71 -2.24 14.26
C GLU A 29 -10.44 -3.47 13.40
N TRP A 30 -10.23 -4.65 14.00
CA TRP A 30 -10.17 -5.90 13.25
C TRP A 30 -11.53 -6.25 12.63
N ASP A 31 -12.62 -6.02 13.35
CA ASP A 31 -13.98 -6.20 12.83
C ASP A 31 -14.33 -5.14 11.77
N ASN A 32 -13.73 -3.95 11.85
CA ASN A 32 -13.93 -2.81 10.94
C ASN A 32 -12.67 -2.48 10.13
N TYR A 33 -11.96 -3.52 9.68
CA TYR A 33 -10.63 -3.39 9.07
C TYR A 33 -10.61 -2.54 7.79
N THR A 34 -11.74 -2.37 7.10
CA THR A 34 -11.85 -1.52 5.92
C THR A 34 -11.71 -0.04 6.28
N GLU A 35 -12.29 0.38 7.41
CA GLU A 35 -12.15 1.72 7.96
C GLU A 35 -10.75 1.94 8.50
N ALA A 36 -10.21 0.97 9.25
CA ALA A 36 -8.83 1.01 9.72
C ALA A 36 -7.84 1.16 8.54
N ALA A 37 -8.04 0.41 7.45
CA ALA A 37 -7.24 0.54 6.24
C ALA A 37 -7.37 1.92 5.58
N ALA A 38 -8.59 2.47 5.49
CA ALA A 38 -8.81 3.81 4.96
C ALA A 38 -8.10 4.89 5.80
N GLN A 39 -8.16 4.79 7.13
CA GLN A 39 -7.40 5.68 8.01
C GLN A 39 -5.89 5.51 7.83
N GLY A 40 -5.40 4.27 7.72
CA GLY A 40 -3.99 4.00 7.42
C GLY A 40 -3.52 4.62 6.10
N ILE A 41 -4.35 4.58 5.05
CA ILE A 41 -4.08 5.23 3.76
C ILE A 41 -4.02 6.76 3.94
N ARG A 42 -4.96 7.35 4.69
CA ARG A 42 -4.95 8.79 5.00
C ARG A 42 -3.67 9.19 5.72
N THR A 43 -3.33 8.50 6.81
CA THR A 43 -2.07 8.72 7.54
C THR A 43 -0.85 8.58 6.63
N GLY A 44 -0.87 7.60 5.72
CA GLY A 44 0.18 7.40 4.74
C GLY A 44 0.33 8.56 3.77
N PHE A 45 -0.77 9.09 3.21
CA PHE A 45 -0.71 10.23 2.30
C PHE A 45 -0.19 11.49 2.99
N LEU A 46 -0.64 11.77 4.21
CA LEU A 46 -0.12 12.87 5.02
C LEU A 46 1.39 12.69 5.28
N ALA A 47 1.84 11.46 5.57
CA ALA A 47 3.26 11.16 5.78
C ALA A 47 4.11 11.34 4.51
N GLU A 48 3.51 11.21 3.32
CA GLU A 48 4.15 11.47 2.02
C GLU A 48 4.04 12.95 1.59
N GLY A 49 3.46 13.80 2.42
CA GLY A 49 3.39 15.26 2.22
C GLY A 49 2.15 15.76 1.49
N TYR A 50 1.14 14.93 1.29
CA TYR A 50 -0.17 15.40 0.83
C TYR A 50 -0.90 16.13 1.96
N THR A 51 -1.73 17.11 1.61
CA THR A 51 -2.62 17.79 2.57
C THR A 51 -3.87 16.97 2.86
N GLU A 52 -4.61 17.34 3.90
CA GLU A 52 -5.92 16.75 4.18
C GLU A 52 -6.88 16.95 3.01
N GLN A 53 -6.87 18.15 2.39
CA GLN A 53 -7.73 18.48 1.25
C GLN A 53 -7.42 17.61 0.03
N GLU A 54 -6.15 17.36 -0.26
CA GLU A 54 -5.72 16.46 -1.34
C GLU A 54 -6.06 15.01 -1.05
N THR A 55 -5.86 14.58 0.18
CA THR A 55 -6.23 13.24 0.65
C THR A 55 -7.74 13.02 0.47
N ASP A 56 -8.57 13.95 0.94
CA ASP A 56 -10.03 13.91 0.75
C ASP A 56 -10.45 13.97 -0.71
N ALA A 57 -9.74 14.75 -1.53
CA ALA A 57 -9.97 14.77 -2.97
C ALA A 57 -9.68 13.41 -3.60
N TYR A 58 -8.61 12.71 -3.18
CA TYR A 58 -8.29 11.39 -3.66
C TYR A 58 -9.40 10.39 -3.32
N PHE A 59 -9.82 10.31 -2.05
CA PHE A 59 -10.90 9.39 -1.64
C PHE A 59 -12.22 9.68 -2.37
N ARG A 60 -12.57 10.95 -2.59
CA ARG A 60 -13.78 11.30 -3.36
C ARG A 60 -13.69 10.90 -4.83
N LYS A 61 -12.53 11.04 -5.46
CA LYS A 61 -12.34 10.78 -6.90
C LYS A 61 -12.05 9.32 -7.21
N ALA A 62 -11.33 8.62 -6.33
CA ALA A 62 -11.05 7.19 -6.46
C ALA A 62 -12.29 6.32 -6.19
N GLY A 63 -13.33 6.89 -5.57
CA GLY A 63 -14.57 6.20 -5.23
C GLY A 63 -14.46 5.44 -3.91
N ALA A 64 -15.53 4.71 -3.56
CA ALA A 64 -15.59 3.96 -2.31
C ALA A 64 -14.49 2.89 -2.26
N VAL A 65 -13.81 2.78 -1.10
CA VAL A 65 -12.82 1.72 -0.85
C VAL A 65 -13.51 0.37 -0.96
N THR A 66 -13.27 -0.32 -2.06
CA THR A 66 -13.81 -1.65 -2.30
C THR A 66 -12.78 -2.67 -1.88
N VAL A 67 -12.99 -3.28 -0.71
CA VAL A 67 -12.14 -4.39 -0.27
C VAL A 67 -12.65 -5.67 -0.91
N THR A 68 -11.88 -6.18 -1.86
CA THR A 68 -12.15 -7.49 -2.46
C THR A 68 -11.34 -8.55 -1.71
N LYS A 69 -12.01 -9.64 -1.29
CA LYS A 69 -11.28 -10.87 -1.00
C LYS A 69 -10.54 -11.24 -2.29
N THR A 70 -9.22 -11.37 -2.23
CA THR A 70 -8.39 -11.68 -3.39
C THR A 70 -8.78 -13.05 -3.93
N HIS A 71 -9.58 -13.08 -4.99
CA HIS A 71 -9.90 -14.30 -5.73
C HIS A 71 -9.07 -14.34 -7.02
N GLY A 72 -8.30 -15.42 -7.19
CA GLY A 72 -7.46 -15.64 -8.36
C GLY A 72 -5.97 -15.61 -8.08
N ARG A 73 -5.20 -16.40 -8.85
CA ARG A 73 -3.77 -16.64 -8.62
C ARG A 73 -2.90 -15.38 -8.71
N ARG A 74 -3.25 -14.42 -9.58
CA ARG A 74 -2.43 -13.23 -9.85
C ARG A 74 -2.49 -12.19 -8.72
N PRO A 75 -3.68 -11.72 -8.26
CA PRO A 75 -3.74 -10.80 -7.11
C PRO A 75 -3.13 -11.39 -5.84
N VAL A 76 -3.33 -12.70 -5.61
CA VAL A 76 -2.74 -13.42 -4.46
C VAL A 76 -1.22 -13.46 -4.56
N ALA A 77 -0.64 -13.78 -5.73
CA ALA A 77 0.80 -13.80 -5.92
C ALA A 77 1.43 -12.41 -5.72
N ALA A 78 0.75 -11.36 -6.16
CA ALA A 78 1.22 -9.99 -6.00
C ALA A 78 1.21 -9.55 -4.52
N LEU A 79 0.14 -9.87 -3.77
CA LEU A 79 0.08 -9.66 -2.32
C LEU A 79 1.16 -10.46 -1.59
N ASN A 80 1.32 -11.74 -1.91
CA ASN A 80 2.35 -12.60 -1.32
C ASN A 80 3.76 -12.05 -1.55
N ARG A 81 4.00 -11.37 -2.67
CA ARG A 81 5.30 -10.75 -2.94
C ARG A 81 5.56 -9.50 -2.10
N ILE A 82 4.51 -8.72 -1.82
CA ILE A 82 4.59 -7.58 -0.89
C ILE A 82 4.83 -8.08 0.54
N MET A 83 4.14 -9.16 0.90
CA MET A 83 4.35 -9.89 2.16
C MET A 83 5.80 -10.33 2.34
N ASP A 84 6.38 -11.03 1.36
CA ASP A 84 7.79 -11.45 1.38
C ASP A 84 8.74 -10.26 1.51
N PHE A 85 8.44 -9.17 0.80
CA PHE A 85 9.24 -7.95 0.83
C PHE A 85 9.21 -7.29 2.21
N LEU A 86 8.02 -7.17 2.81
CA LEU A 86 7.86 -6.66 4.18
C LEU A 86 8.57 -7.55 5.21
N TRP A 87 8.61 -8.86 5.00
CA TRP A 87 9.34 -9.77 5.90
C TRP A 87 10.86 -9.58 5.85
N ALA A 88 11.38 -9.23 4.68
CA ALA A 88 12.79 -8.93 4.47
C ALA A 88 13.17 -7.48 4.82
N ALA A 89 12.22 -6.66 5.28
CA ALA A 89 12.46 -5.27 5.58
C ALA A 89 13.44 -5.15 6.77
N PRO A 90 14.55 -4.40 6.64
CA PRO A 90 15.54 -4.22 7.70
C PRO A 90 15.08 -3.14 8.70
N VAL A 91 13.83 -3.21 9.13
CA VAL A 91 13.18 -2.24 10.03
C VAL A 91 12.38 -3.00 11.08
N GLU A 92 12.34 -2.47 12.30
CA GLU A 92 11.55 -3.06 13.39
C GLU A 92 10.14 -2.46 13.45
N THR A 93 9.19 -3.23 13.97
CA THR A 93 7.84 -2.72 14.24
C THR A 93 7.89 -1.69 15.36
N ASP A 94 7.29 -0.53 15.13
CA ASP A 94 7.06 0.46 16.17
C ASP A 94 5.91 -0.03 17.06
N ARG A 95 6.21 -0.26 18.34
CA ARG A 95 5.24 -0.79 19.31
C ARG A 95 4.26 0.26 19.80
N GLU A 96 4.63 1.54 19.72
CA GLU A 96 3.82 2.64 20.22
C GLU A 96 2.94 3.25 19.11
N ALA A 97 3.26 2.97 17.85
CA ALA A 97 2.50 3.44 16.70
C ALA A 97 1.62 2.35 16.08
N GLN A 98 0.39 2.69 15.74
CA GLN A 98 -0.44 1.84 14.88
C GLN A 98 0.06 1.86 13.43
N TYR A 99 0.32 3.06 12.88
CA TYR A 99 0.88 3.22 11.53
C TYR A 99 2.38 2.95 11.50
N GLN A 100 2.78 1.88 10.79
CA GLN A 100 4.17 1.43 10.73
C GLN A 100 4.96 2.21 9.69
N LYS A 101 5.31 3.46 9.99
CA LYS A 101 5.95 4.40 9.03
C LYS A 101 7.17 3.81 8.31
N ALA A 102 8.06 3.14 9.04
CA ALA A 102 9.27 2.55 8.46
C ALA A 102 8.96 1.42 7.46
N HIS A 103 8.00 0.55 7.79
CA HIS A 103 7.54 -0.53 6.91
C HIS A 103 6.82 0.01 5.66
N CYS A 104 5.94 0.99 5.84
CA CYS A 104 5.27 1.66 4.73
C CYS A 104 6.28 2.34 3.80
N ARG A 105 7.26 3.06 4.36
CA ARG A 105 8.31 3.70 3.56
C ARG A 105 9.11 2.66 2.79
N PHE A 106 9.56 1.60 3.45
CA PHE A 106 10.29 0.50 2.82
C PHE A 106 9.51 -0.12 1.67
N ALA A 107 8.24 -0.46 1.89
CA ALA A 107 7.37 -1.04 0.86
C ALA A 107 7.14 -0.09 -0.33
N ASN A 108 6.95 1.19 -0.07
CA ASN A 108 6.54 2.16 -1.09
C ASN A 108 7.72 2.81 -1.82
N SER A 109 8.92 2.85 -1.23
CA SER A 109 10.15 3.31 -1.91
C SER A 109 10.92 2.17 -2.58
N GLY A 110 10.53 0.91 -2.35
CA GLY A 110 11.12 -0.25 -3.00
C GLY A 110 10.63 -0.45 -4.43
N VAL A 111 11.52 -0.84 -5.34
CA VAL A 111 11.10 -1.30 -6.68
C VAL A 111 10.48 -2.68 -6.55
N LEU A 112 9.16 -2.72 -6.39
CA LEU A 112 8.45 -3.96 -6.18
C LEU A 112 8.17 -4.66 -7.53
N ARG A 113 8.80 -5.82 -7.75
CA ARG A 113 8.53 -6.67 -8.92
C ARG A 113 7.29 -7.56 -8.70
N ALA A 114 6.10 -7.00 -8.48
CA ALA A 114 4.88 -7.81 -8.38
C ALA A 114 4.23 -7.99 -9.75
N ALA A 115 4.18 -9.23 -10.25
CA ALA A 115 3.34 -9.57 -11.39
C ALA A 115 1.88 -9.65 -10.91
N GLY A 116 0.99 -8.77 -11.37
CA GLY A 116 -0.45 -8.88 -11.09
C GLY A 116 -1.21 -7.60 -10.74
N PHE A 117 -0.56 -6.44 -10.65
CA PHE A 117 -1.21 -5.14 -10.44
C PHE A 117 -1.12 -4.28 -11.71
N GLY A 118 -2.27 -3.81 -12.21
CA GLY A 118 -2.39 -2.91 -13.36
C GLY A 118 -2.41 -3.56 -14.76
N ASN A 119 -3.30 -3.06 -15.65
CA ASN A 119 -3.38 -3.39 -17.08
C ASN A 119 -2.20 -2.79 -17.88
N GLY A 120 -0.98 -3.21 -17.56
CA GLY A 120 0.22 -2.75 -18.25
C GLY A 120 1.42 -3.64 -17.93
N GLY A 121 1.57 -4.73 -18.68
CA GLY A 121 2.84 -5.42 -18.88
C GLY A 121 3.30 -6.31 -17.72
N GLY A 122 2.95 -7.59 -17.81
CA GLY A 122 3.85 -8.63 -17.30
C GLY A 122 5.14 -8.70 -18.14
N LEU A 123 6.26 -9.02 -17.47
CA LEU A 123 7.55 -9.52 -18.01
C LEU A 123 8.34 -8.51 -18.91
N SER A 124 9.68 -8.44 -18.91
CA SER A 124 10.58 -9.55 -19.19
C SER A 124 11.99 -9.48 -18.57
N ALA A 125 12.70 -10.60 -18.75
CA ALA A 125 14.16 -10.66 -18.88
C ALA A 125 14.62 -9.88 -20.14
N ALA A 126 15.78 -9.22 -20.04
CA ALA A 126 16.43 -8.39 -21.06
C ALA A 126 15.74 -7.05 -21.43
N GLY A 127 16.45 -5.93 -21.18
CA GLY A 127 16.31 -4.67 -21.92
C GLY A 127 15.31 -3.61 -21.40
N VAL A 128 15.72 -2.87 -20.35
CA VAL A 128 15.34 -1.48 -19.95
C VAL A 128 13.94 -0.93 -20.31
N ARG A 129 13.10 -0.73 -19.27
CA ARG A 129 12.32 0.50 -19.01
C ARG A 129 12.23 0.67 -17.49
N GLU A 130 12.64 1.82 -16.96
CA GLU A 130 12.69 2.10 -15.51
C GLU A 130 11.38 1.72 -14.82
N ARG A 131 11.46 0.89 -13.78
CA ARG A 131 10.30 0.49 -12.98
C ARG A 131 10.12 1.51 -11.87
N LEU A 132 8.96 2.15 -11.87
CA LEU A 132 8.54 3.04 -10.81
C LEU A 132 8.27 2.26 -9.52
N THR A 133 8.61 2.88 -8.41
CA THR A 133 8.24 2.50 -7.06
C THR A 133 6.73 2.73 -6.84
N PRO A 134 6.10 2.09 -5.84
CA PRO A 134 4.72 2.39 -5.49
C PRO A 134 4.46 3.87 -5.17
N LEU A 135 5.43 4.62 -4.63
CA LEU A 135 5.30 6.08 -4.44
C LEU A 135 5.19 6.81 -5.77
N GLU A 136 6.03 6.49 -6.74
CA GLU A 136 5.97 7.13 -8.06
C GLU A 136 4.67 6.77 -8.79
N TYR A 137 4.16 5.54 -8.62
CA TYR A 137 2.84 5.18 -9.12
C TYR A 137 1.71 5.94 -8.42
N LEU A 138 1.80 6.15 -7.10
CA LEU A 138 0.86 6.98 -6.36
C LEU A 138 0.87 8.42 -6.90
N GLU A 139 2.05 9.00 -7.15
CA GLU A 139 2.16 10.35 -7.70
C GLU A 139 1.54 10.45 -9.10
N LEU A 140 1.75 9.45 -9.96
CA LEU A 140 1.09 9.40 -11.26
C LEU A 140 -0.43 9.27 -11.14
N ASP A 141 -0.91 8.46 -10.20
CA ASP A 141 -2.34 8.27 -9.94
C ASP A 141 -2.99 9.55 -9.40
N MET A 142 -2.33 10.24 -8.48
CA MET A 142 -2.73 11.56 -7.97
C MET A 142 -2.83 12.59 -9.11
N ARG A 143 -1.81 12.67 -9.97
CA ARG A 143 -1.82 13.57 -11.13
C ARG A 143 -2.94 13.24 -12.12
N ARG A 144 -3.23 11.95 -12.36
CA ARG A 144 -4.37 11.53 -13.21
C ARG A 144 -5.70 12.00 -12.65
N LEU A 145 -5.82 12.10 -11.34
CA LEU A 145 -7.01 12.62 -10.65
C LEU A 145 -7.01 14.17 -10.54
N GLY A 146 -5.97 14.83 -11.03
CA GLY A 146 -5.80 16.29 -10.96
C GLY A 146 -5.36 16.79 -9.59
N ILE A 147 -4.71 15.94 -8.80
CA ILE A 147 -4.17 16.25 -7.47
C ILE A 147 -2.65 16.40 -7.59
N VAL A 148 -2.13 17.56 -7.18
CA VAL A 148 -0.70 17.91 -7.26
C VAL A 148 -0.31 18.52 -5.92
N LYS A 149 0.76 18.01 -5.30
CA LYS A 149 1.35 18.53 -4.05
C LYS A 149 1.86 19.96 -4.20
#